data_AF-A0A9X3YJP9-F1
#
_entry.id   AF-A0A9X3YJP9-F1
#
_cell.length_a   1.000
_cell.length_b   1.000
_cell.length_c   1.000
_cell.angle_alpha   90.00
_cell.angle_beta   90.00
_cell.angle_gamma   90.00
#
_symmetry.space_group_name_H-M   'P 1'
#
loop_
_entity.id
_entity.type
_entity.pdbx_description
1 polymer ?
#
loop_
_entity_poly.entity_id
_entity_poly.type
_entity_poly.pdbx_seq_one_letter_code
_entity_poly.pdbx_strand_id
1 'polypeptide(L)' 'MNLDPGTFVAIWFALLFVMNALPAIIVFGSNRAVGNDRVLWIVAVLFTSWVGFLAFMVVTTLKPEGLALKPPPTRR' A
#
# COMPACT_ATOMS: atom_id res chain seq x y z
N MET A 1 6.40 -25.53 -13.27
CA MET A 1 5.31 -24.78 -13.94
C MET A 1 5.89 -23.44 -14.36
N ASN A 2 6.16 -23.24 -15.65
CA ASN A 2 6.47 -21.90 -16.17
C ASN A 2 5.13 -21.17 -16.31
N LEU A 3 4.87 -20.23 -15.41
CA LEU A 3 3.71 -19.36 -15.52
C LEU A 3 4.01 -18.33 -16.62
N ASP A 4 3.12 -18.24 -17.59
CA ASP A 4 3.16 -17.18 -18.59
C ASP A 4 3.16 -15.80 -17.87
N PRO A 5 4.00 -14.84 -18.29
CA PRO A 5 4.07 -13.53 -17.65
C PRO A 5 2.72 -12.83 -17.55
N GLY A 6 1.84 -12.97 -18.55
CA GLY A 6 0.50 -12.40 -18.51
C GLY A 6 -0.37 -13.05 -17.43
N THR A 7 -0.25 -14.36 -17.25
CA THR A 7 -0.96 -15.10 -16.18
C THR A 7 -0.46 -14.70 -14.80
N PHE A 8 0.85 -14.55 -14.62
CA PHE A 8 1.43 -14.08 -13.37
C PHE A 8 0.92 -12.68 -12.99
N VAL A 9 0.90 -11.76 -13.95
CA VAL A 9 0.37 -10.40 -13.73
C VAL A 9 -1.11 -10.43 -13.37
N ALA A 10 -1.92 -11.21 -14.09
CA ALA A 10 -3.36 -11.32 -13.80
C ALA A 10 -3.65 -11.87 -12.39
N ILE A 11 -2.91 -12.90 -11.97
CA ILE A 11 -3.01 -13.45 -10.61
C ILE A 11 -2.63 -12.39 -9.57
N TRP A 12 -1.56 -11.65 -9.80
CA TRP A 12 -1.13 -10.57 -8.91
C TRP A 12 -2.18 -9.47 -8.76
N PHE A 13 -2.78 -9.01 -9.87
CA PHE A 13 -3.85 -8.04 -9.83
C PHE A 13 -5.09 -8.56 -9.09
N ALA A 14 -5.47 -9.82 -9.31
CA ALA A 14 -6.58 -10.44 -8.60
C ALA A 14 -6.32 -10.50 -7.08
N LEU A 15 -5.10 -10.86 -6.66
CA LEU A 15 -4.72 -10.89 -5.24
C LEU A 15 -4.76 -9.50 -4.60
N LEU A 16 -4.22 -8.48 -5.28
CA LEU A 16 -4.24 -7.10 -4.80
C LEU A 16 -5.68 -6.57 -4.68
N PHE A 17 -6.52 -6.90 -5.65
CA PHE A 17 -7.94 -6.54 -5.64
C PHE A 17 -8.65 -7.20 -4.47
N VAL A 18 -8.46 -8.51 -4.25
CA VAL A 18 -9.07 -9.24 -3.13
C VAL A 18 -8.59 -8.67 -1.79
N MET A 19 -7.28 -8.43 -1.61
CA MET A 19 -6.76 -7.88 -0.35
C MET A 19 -7.33 -6.50 0.01
N ASN A 20 -7.68 -5.68 -0.99
CA ASN A 20 -8.25 -4.35 -0.75
C ASN A 20 -9.79 -4.34 -0.71
N ALA A 21 -10.45 -5.13 -1.55
CA ALA A 21 -11.90 -5.15 -1.66
C ALA A 21 -12.56 -6.06 -0.62
N LEU A 22 -11.93 -7.17 -0.23
CA LEU A 22 -12.50 -8.13 0.72
C LEU A 22 -12.84 -7.49 2.08
N PRO A 23 -11.96 -6.67 2.68
CA PRO A 23 -12.28 -5.99 3.93
C PRO A 23 -13.48 -5.04 3.81
N ALA A 24 -13.59 -4.29 2.71
CA ALA A 24 -14.73 -3.42 2.44
C ALA A 24 -16.03 -4.22 2.25
N ILE A 25 -15.98 -5.37 1.56
CA ILE A 25 -17.12 -6.28 1.38
C ILE A 25 -17.56 -6.88 2.72
N ILE A 26 -16.62 -7.27 3.58
CA ILE A 26 -16.91 -7.79 4.93
C ILE A 26 -17.59 -6.73 5.79
N VAL A 27 -17.12 -5.47 5.76
CA VAL A 27 -17.77 -4.36 6.47
C VAL A 27 -19.14 -4.07 5.88
N PHE A 28 -19.30 -4.13 4.56
CA PHE A 28 -20.61 -3.91 3.92
C PHE A 28 -21.63 -4.98 4.31
N GLY A 29 -21.24 -6.25 4.39
CA GLY A 29 -22.09 -7.36 4.83
C GLY A 29 -22.27 -7.45 6.35
N SER A 30 -21.53 -6.66 7.13
CA SER A 30 -21.56 -6.71 8.59
C SER A 30 -22.75 -5.94 9.16
N ASN A 31 -23.56 -6.61 9.98
CA ASN A 31 -24.62 -5.98 10.78
C ASN A 31 -24.10 -5.17 11.97
N ARG A 32 -22.78 -5.05 12.16
CA ARG A 32 -22.20 -4.30 13.29
C ARG A 32 -22.21 -2.78 13.10
N ALA A 33 -22.28 -2.29 11.87
CA ALA A 33 -22.37 -0.87 11.56
C ALA A 33 -23.67 -0.60 10.78
N VAL A 34 -24.43 0.41 11.22
CA VAL A 34 -25.76 0.75 10.69
C VAL A 34 -25.73 2.12 10.04
N GLY A 35 -26.36 2.27 8.87
CA GLY A 35 -26.48 3.55 8.18
C GLY A 35 -25.13 4.17 7.80
N ASN A 36 -24.95 5.47 8.10
CA ASN A 36 -23.76 6.25 7.73
C ASN A 36 -22.46 5.72 8.35
N ASP A 37 -22.54 5.09 9.53
CA ASP A 37 -21.35 4.55 10.21
C ASP A 37 -20.69 3.45 9.38
N ARG A 38 -21.48 2.67 8.62
CA ARG A 38 -20.96 1.61 7.75
C ARG A 38 -20.09 2.17 6.63
N VAL A 39 -20.46 3.33 6.06
CA VAL A 39 -19.70 3.98 5.00
C VAL A 39 -18.38 4.52 5.54
N LEU A 40 -18.39 5.13 6.73
CA LEU A 40 -17.19 5.57 7.44
C LEU A 40 -16.23 4.41 7.70
N TRP A 41 -16.74 3.24 8.10
CA TRP A 41 -15.92 2.05 8.31
C TRP A 41 -15.32 1.50 7.02
N ILE A 42 -16.06 1.52 5.90
CA ILE A 42 -15.52 1.12 4.59
C ILE A 42 -14.39 2.05 4.18
N VAL A 43 -14.57 3.37 4.32
CA VAL A 43 -13.54 4.37 4.01
C VAL A 43 -12.33 4.19 4.92
N ALA A 44 -12.53 4.00 6.23
CA ALA A 44 -11.45 3.77 7.19
C ALA A 44 -10.64 2.52 6.83
N VAL A 45 -11.31 1.42 6.50
CA VAL A 45 -10.66 0.16 6.10
C VAL A 45 -9.84 0.34 4.82
N LEU A 46 -10.40 0.98 3.80
CA LEU A 46 -9.67 1.29 2.56
C LEU A 46 -8.50 2.24 2.80
N PHE A 47 -8.60 3.18 3.74
CA PHE A 47 -7.50 4.08 4.05
C PHE A 47 -6.39 3.37 4.83
N THR A 48 -6.76 2.54 5.82
CA THR A 48 -5.81 1.78 6.64
C THR A 48 -5.00 0.77 5.84
N SER A 49 -5.53 0.19 4.75
CA SER A 49 -4.77 -0.73 3.90
C SER A 49 -3.59 -0.06 3.18
N TRP A 50 -3.59 1.28 3.06
CA TRP A 50 -2.54 2.06 2.40
C TRP A 50 -1.56 2.73 3.37
N VAL A 51 -1.83 2.73 4.68
CA VAL A 51 -1.00 3.41 5.68
C VAL A 51 0.44 2.89 5.67
N GLY A 52 0.64 1.58 5.50
CA GLY A 52 1.99 1.00 5.40
C GLY A 52 2.76 1.47 4.16
N PHE A 53 2.07 1.64 3.03
CA PHE A 53 2.67 2.16 1.79
C PHE A 53 3.02 3.65 1.91
N LEU A 54 2.14 4.44 2.51
CA LEU A 54 2.41 5.86 2.78
C LEU A 54 3.60 6.01 3.75
N ALA A 55 3.66 5.21 4.82
CA ALA A 55 4.80 5.21 5.74
C ALA A 55 6.11 4.81 5.02
N PHE A 56 6.07 3.80 4.14
CA PHE A 56 7.21 3.41 3.31
C PHE A 56 7.67 4.56 2.40
N MET A 57 6.75 5.23 1.70
CA MET A 57 7.11 6.40 0.88
C MET A 57 7.74 7.49 1.72
N VAL A 58 7.15 7.83 2.87
CA VAL A 58 7.70 8.85 3.77
C VAL A 58 9.13 8.48 4.19
N VAL A 59 9.38 7.25 4.64
CA VAL A 59 10.72 6.80 5.05
C VAL A 59 11.73 6.82 3.89
N THR A 60 11.31 6.42 2.69
CA THR A 60 12.22 6.30 1.54
C THR A 60 12.49 7.62 0.83
N THR A 61 11.51 8.52 0.77
CA THR A 61 11.64 9.85 0.15
C THR A 61 12.21 10.90 1.10
N LEU A 62 12.10 10.72 2.42
CA LEU A 62 12.76 11.59 3.40
C LEU A 62 14.23 11.24 3.64
N LYS A 63 14.84 10.31 2.87
CA LYS A 63 16.29 10.16 2.87
C LYS A 63 16.90 11.47 2.37
N PRO A 64 17.63 12.23 3.21
CA PRO A 64 18.16 13.50 2.78
C PRO A 64 19.21 13.26 1.70
N GLU A 65 19.07 13.92 0.55
CA GLU A 65 20.08 14.01 -0.52
C GLU A 65 21.43 14.59 -0.04
N GLY A 66 21.54 14.96 1.24
CA GLY A 66 22.72 15.58 1.85
C GLY A 66 23.90 14.65 2.17
N LEU A 67 23.80 13.35 1.92
CA LEU A 67 24.98 12.45 1.94
C LEU A 67 25.72 12.44 0.60
N ALA A 68 25.77 13.60 -0.07
CA ALA A 68 26.78 13.88 -1.07
C ALA A 68 28.14 13.74 -0.37
N LEU A 69 28.77 12.58 -0.56
CA LEU A 69 30.11 12.26 -0.12
C LEU A 69 31.01 13.44 -0.47
N LYS A 70 31.40 14.23 0.54
CA LYS A 70 32.39 15.28 0.39
C LYS A 70 33.60 14.62 -0.29
N PRO A 71 33.98 15.03 -1.51
CA PRO A 71 35.06 14.36 -2.23
C PRO A 71 36.32 14.43 -1.37
N PRO A 72 37.10 13.34 -1.29
CA PRO A 72 38.25 13.27 -0.42
C PRO A 72 39.22 14.41 -0.74
N PRO A 73 39.82 15.06 0.27
CA PRO A 73 40.70 16.19 0.04
C PRO A 73 41.90 15.74 -0.80
N THR A 74 42.00 16.29 -2.01
CA THR A 74 43.13 16.07 -2.91
C THR A 74 44.38 16.64 -2.24
N ARG A 75 45.26 15.77 -1.73
CA ARG A 75 46.59 16.18 -1.28
C ARG A 75 47.37 16.65 -2.50
N ARG A 76 47.60 17.96 -2.60
CA ARG A 76 48.64 18.55 -3.44
C ARG A 76 49.94 18.59 -2.66
#